data_AF-A0A2A4LBU6-F1
#
_entry.id   AF-A0A2A4LBU6-F1
#
_cell.length_a   1.000
_cell.length_b   1.000
_cell.length_c   1.000
_cell.angle_alpha   90.00
_cell.angle_beta   90.00
_cell.angle_gamma   90.00
#
_symmetry.space_group_name_H-M   'P 1'
#
loop_
_entity.id
_entity.type
_entity.pdbx_description
1 polymer ?
#
loop_
_entity_poly.entity_id
_entity_poly.type
_entity_poly.pdbx_seq_one_letter_code
_entity_poly.pdbx_strand_id
1 'polypeptide(L)' 'WDQLLIRSGPGNKNRKLGGIPAGACGVSIEGYCKWGRWCKVYYSGVTGWTKTSFLYTPPGKGQEFDN' A
#
# COMPACT_ATOMS: atom_id res chain seq x y z
N TRP A 1 -16.66 -1.97 -8.34
CA TRP A 1 -15.41 -1.19 -8.49
C TRP A 1 -14.59 -1.37 -7.22
N ASP A 2 -13.48 -2.11 -7.32
CA ASP A 2 -12.60 -2.39 -6.18
C ASP A 2 -11.51 -1.32 -6.07
N GLN A 3 -11.72 -0.32 -5.21
CA GLN A 3 -10.70 0.68 -4.87
C GLN A 3 -9.99 0.31 -3.59
N LEU A 4 -8.67 0.45 -3.60
CA LEU A 4 -7.83 0.19 -2.45
C LEU A 4 -7.74 1.45 -1.58
N LEU A 5 -8.41 1.42 -0.42
CA LEU A 5 -8.52 2.61 0.44
C LEU A 5 -7.27 2.85 1.28
N ILE A 6 -6.73 4.06 1.21
CA ILE A 6 -5.72 4.58 2.13
C ILE A 6 -6.44 5.06 3.39
N ARG A 7 -6.03 4.54 4.55
CA ARG A 7 -6.64 4.85 5.85
C ARG A 7 -5.64 5.49 6.80
N SER A 8 -6.14 6.23 7.78
CA SER A 8 -5.27 6.89 8.78
C SER A 8 -4.54 5.93 9.72
N GLY A 9 -4.99 4.68 9.80
CA GLY A 9 -4.37 3.67 10.64
C GLY A 9 -4.63 2.25 10.14
N PRO A 10 -3.90 1.26 10.66
CA PRO A 10 -4.05 -0.15 10.32
C PRO A 10 -5.37 -0.69 10.90
N GLY A 11 -6.45 -0.62 10.11
CA GLY A 11 -7.78 -1.07 10.54
C GLY A 11 -8.90 -0.64 9.60
N ASN A 12 -9.91 -1.50 9.47
CA ASN A 12 -11.11 -1.28 8.64
C ASN A 12 -12.12 -0.28 9.24
N LYS A 13 -11.93 0.16 10.49
CA LYS A 13 -12.72 1.21 11.15
C LYS A 13 -12.08 2.60 11.08
N ASN A 14 -10.84 2.70 10.60
CA ASN A 14 -10.13 3.97 10.53
C ASN A 14 -10.62 4.85 9.37
N ARG A 15 -10.52 6.17 9.56
CA ARG A 15 -10.92 7.19 8.58
C ARG A 15 -10.21 6.96 7.25
N LYS A 16 -10.96 7.06 6.16
CA LYS A 16 -10.44 7.00 4.79
C LYS A 16 -9.76 8.33 4.48
N LEU A 17 -8.47 8.29 4.18
CA LEU A 17 -7.67 9.45 3.77
C LEU A 17 -7.65 9.61 2.25
N GLY A 18 -7.77 8.50 1.53
CA GLY A 18 -7.78 8.49 0.07
C GLY A 18 -8.11 7.10 -0.48
N GLY A 19 -8.11 6.99 -1.80
CA GLY A 19 -8.33 5.74 -2.51
C GLY A 19 -7.37 5.63 -3.68
N ILE A 20 -6.74 4.47 -3.78
CA ILE A 20 -5.90 4.07 -4.90
C ILE A 20 -6.81 3.29 -5.86
N PRO A 21 -7.05 3.79 -7.08
CA PRO A 21 -7.80 3.03 -8.08
C PRO A 21 -7.04 1.77 -8.50
N ALA A 22 -7.77 0.73 -8.92
CA ALA A 22 -7.15 -0.46 -9.49
C ALA A 22 -6.32 -0.08 -10.72
N GLY A 23 -5.07 -0.56 -10.79
CA GLY A 23 -4.13 -0.20 -11.84
C GLY A 23 -3.40 1.13 -11.64
N ALA A 24 -3.52 1.76 -10.48
CA ALA A 24 -2.71 2.94 -10.15
C ALA A 24 -1.22 2.58 -10.10
N CYS A 25 -0.42 3.26 -10.90
CA CYS A 25 1.04 3.19 -10.86
C CYS A 25 1.59 4.30 -9.95
N GLY A 26 2.80 4.08 -9.39
CA GLY A 26 3.48 5.09 -8.55
C GLY A 26 3.09 5.07 -7.07
N VAL A 27 2.53 3.95 -6.58
CA VAL A 27 2.34 3.73 -5.15
C VAL A 27 3.70 3.38 -4.53
N SER A 28 4.16 4.20 -3.59
CA SER A 28 5.41 3.94 -2.87
C SER A 28 5.09 3.31 -1.52
N ILE A 29 5.69 2.16 -1.21
CA ILE A 29 5.53 1.50 0.08
C ILE A 29 6.64 2.00 0.99
N GLU A 30 6.30 2.69 2.09
CA GLU A 30 7.28 3.23 3.05
C GLU A 30 7.91 2.14 3.97
N GLY A 31 7.91 0.88 3.53
CA GLY A 31 8.51 -0.27 4.24
C GLY A 31 7.79 -0.73 5.52
N TYR A 32 6.96 0.11 6.15
CA TYR A 32 6.26 -0.25 7.39
C TYR A 32 4.99 -1.05 7.12
N CYS A 33 5.12 -2.36 7.20
CA CYS A 33 4.00 -3.29 7.11
C CYS A 33 3.67 -3.85 8.50
N LYS A 34 2.51 -3.46 9.03
CA LYS A 34 2.01 -3.90 10.34
C LYS A 34 1.20 -5.18 10.18
N TRP A 35 1.58 -6.22 10.94
CA TRP A 35 0.94 -7.53 10.95
C TRP A 35 0.86 -8.22 9.57
N GLY A 36 1.73 -7.86 8.62
CA GLY A 36 1.74 -8.39 7.24
C GLY A 36 0.48 -8.08 6.40
N ARG A 37 -0.51 -7.39 6.98
CA ARG A 37 -1.83 -7.13 6.39
C ARG A 37 -2.03 -5.67 6.01
N TRP A 38 -1.31 -4.76 6.66
CA TRP A 38 -1.40 -3.33 6.42
C TRP A 38 -0.01 -2.77 6.13
N CYS A 39 0.20 -2.18 4.95
CA CYS A 39 1.42 -1.43 4.69
C CYS A 39 1.11 0.06 4.62
N LYS A 40 2.04 0.86 5.13
CA LYS A 40 2.04 2.30 4.94
C LYS A 40 2.49 2.61 3.52
N VAL A 41 1.67 3.35 2.80
CA VAL A 41 1.90 3.75 1.41
C VAL A 41 1.79 5.25 1.27
N TYR A 42 2.53 5.77 0.29
CA TYR A 42 2.42 7.12 -0.21
C TYR A 42 1.93 7.07 -1.65
N TYR A 43 0.85 7.80 -1.92
CA TYR A 43 0.29 7.91 -3.26
C TYR A 43 -0.31 9.30 -3.47
N SER A 44 0.15 9.99 -4.51
CA SER A 44 -0.41 11.28 -4.95
C SER A 44 -0.51 12.33 -3.82
N GLY A 45 0.52 12.45 -2.96
CA GLY A 45 0.51 13.38 -1.82
C GLY A 45 -0.19 12.87 -0.57
N VAL A 46 -0.82 11.69 -0.62
CA VAL A 46 -1.53 11.09 0.51
C VAL A 46 -0.69 9.95 1.10
N THR A 47 -0.35 10.09 2.38
CA THR A 47 0.30 9.04 3.16
C THR A 47 -0.71 8.35 4.08
N GLY A 48 -0.76 7.01 4.07
CA GLY A 48 -1.57 6.25 5.02
C GLY A 48 -1.42 4.75 4.88
N TRP A 49 -2.33 4.00 5.48
CA TRP A 49 -2.28 2.55 5.59
C TRP A 49 -3.27 1.90 4.63
N THR A 50 -2.80 0.91 3.89
CA THR A 50 -3.65 0.13 2.99
C THR A 50 -3.40 -1.36 3.12
N LYS A 51 -4.34 -2.17 2.62
CA LYS A 51 -4.21 -3.64 2.65
C LYS A 51 -3.18 -4.13 1.63
N THR A 52 -2.28 -4.98 2.10
CA THR A 52 -1.21 -5.58 1.28
C THR A 52 -1.75 -6.55 0.23
N SER A 53 -2.88 -7.21 0.51
CA SER A 53 -3.50 -8.21 -0.38
C SER A 53 -3.91 -7.68 -1.75
N PHE A 54 -4.03 -6.35 -1.90
CA PHE A 54 -4.37 -5.69 -3.16
C PHE A 54 -3.19 -4.91 -3.75
N LEU A 55 -2.06 -4.85 -3.04
CA LEU A 55 -0.82 -4.30 -3.57
C LEU A 55 -0.12 -5.42 -4.31
N TYR A 56 -0.21 -5.38 -5.64
CA TYR A 56 0.69 -6.14 -6.49
C TYR A 56 1.98 -5.35 -6.63
N THR A 57 2.98 -5.69 -5.82
CA THR A 57 4.36 -5.37 -6.18
C THR A 57 4.69 -6.24 -7.39
N PRO A 58 4.98 -5.67 -8.58
CA PRO A 58 5.64 -6.48 -9.60
C PRO A 58 6.90 -7.11 -8.94
N PRO A 59 7.21 -8.39 -9.20
CA PRO A 59 8.48 -8.96 -8.75
C PRO A 59 9.59 -8.15 -9.41
N GLY A 60 10.12 -7.17 -8.69
CA GLY A 60 11.01 -6.18 -9.27
C GLY A 60 11.82 -5.50 -8.19
N LYS A 61 13.12 -5.79 -8.18
CA LYS A 61 14.17 -5.01 -7.50
C LYS A 61 14.05 -4.92 -5.97
N GLY A 62 13.95 -6.07 -5.32
CA GLY A 62 14.05 -6.19 -3.86
C GLY A 62 14.68 -7.49 -3.39
N GLN A 63 15.35 -8.22 -4.29
CA GLN A 63 16.23 -9.32 -3.93
C GLN A 63 17.31 -9.38 -5.02
N GLU A 64 18.35 -8.57 -4.82
CA GLU A 64 19.68 -8.90 -5.31
C GLU A 64 20.06 -10.18 -4.55
N PHE A 65 19.78 -11.35 -5.13
CA PHE A 65 20.51 -12.55 -4.77
C PHE A 65 21.81 -12.47 -5.56
N ASP A 66 22.84 -11.92 -4.90
CA ASP A 66 24.22 -12.15 -5.29
C ASP A 66 24.47 -13.65 -5.55
N ASN A 67 25.34 -13.87 -6.55
CA ASN A 67 26.02 -15.10 -6.98
C ASN A 67 25.30 -16.06 -7.94
#